data_AF-T0QB58-F1
#
_entry.id   AF-T0QB58-F1
#
_cell.length_a   1.000
_cell.length_b   1.000
_cell.length_c   1.000
_cell.angle_alpha   90.00
_cell.angle_beta   90.00
_cell.angle_gamma   90.00
#
_symmetry.space_group_name_H-M   'P 1'
#
loop_
_entity.id
_entity.type
_entity.pdbx_description
1 polymer ?
#
loop_
_entity_poly.entity_id
_entity_poly.type
_entity_poly.pdbx_seq_one_letter_code
_entity_poly.pdbx_strand_id
1 'polypeptide(L)'
;MFDIETYMLTHPMVTAASTYLGRYLPEVLVLKVAAYLVAPPVSLADALRGSVHLAGYLPAALWPHRNALSPARAASCIAVAIEYLCHPEVHTHISTGHLPSLVYLALLTVGTPAFAKVDTAVQQQRRYTAFESECAALDTASLSTMQALVWDEYMRRPT
;
A
#
# COMPACT_ATOMS: atom_id res chain seq x y z
N MET A 1 12.51 26.92 0.17
CA MET A 1 12.48 26.12 -1.06
C MET A 1 11.14 25.40 -1.07
N PHE A 2 10.30 25.62 -2.08
CA PHE A 2 8.98 25.03 -2.15
C PHE A 2 9.15 23.55 -2.51
N ASP A 3 8.76 22.63 -1.62
CA ASP A 3 8.83 21.20 -1.89
C ASP A 3 7.67 20.81 -2.80
N ILE A 4 7.97 20.79 -4.09
CA ILE A 4 7.03 20.46 -5.16
C ILE A 4 6.48 19.05 -4.97
N GLU A 5 7.27 18.09 -4.46
CA GLU A 5 6.76 16.75 -4.19
C GLU A 5 5.68 16.81 -3.10
N THR A 6 5.95 17.44 -1.96
CA THR A 6 4.96 17.61 -0.87
C THR A 6 3.72 18.40 -1.30
N TYR A 7 3.87 19.47 -2.09
CA TYR A 7 2.75 20.28 -2.60
C TYR A 7 1.83 19.48 -3.53
N MET A 8 2.41 18.65 -4.40
CA MET A 8 1.67 17.90 -5.41
C MET A 8 1.04 16.63 -4.86
N LEU A 9 1.56 16.14 -3.73
CA LEU A 9 0.93 15.11 -2.90
C LEU A 9 -0.27 15.64 -2.10
N THR A 10 -0.30 16.93 -1.74
CA THR A 10 -1.39 17.53 -0.95
C THR A 10 -2.56 18.07 -1.81
N HIS A 11 -2.32 18.40 -3.08
CA HIS A 11 -3.32 19.06 -3.95
C HIS A 11 -3.48 18.31 -5.27
N PRO A 12 -4.29 17.23 -5.33
CA PRO A 12 -4.41 16.42 -6.54
C PRO A 12 -5.01 17.22 -7.71
N MET A 13 -4.30 17.26 -8.83
CA MET A 13 -4.68 18.01 -10.02
C MET A 13 -5.51 17.17 -11.00
N VAL A 14 -6.59 17.76 -11.50
CA VAL A 14 -7.41 17.17 -12.58
C VAL A 14 -6.60 17.16 -13.88
N THR A 15 -6.88 16.25 -14.80
CA THR A 15 -6.18 16.09 -16.10
C THR A 15 -6.03 17.41 -16.86
N ALA A 16 -7.06 18.29 -16.83
CA ALA A 16 -7.03 19.63 -17.43
C ALA A 16 -5.98 20.57 -16.81
N ALA A 17 -5.69 20.41 -15.52
CA ALA A 17 -4.68 21.18 -14.80
C ALA A 17 -3.25 20.70 -15.12
N SER A 18 -3.06 19.43 -15.50
CA SER A 18 -1.77 18.92 -15.99
C SER A 18 -1.36 19.54 -17.33
N THR A 19 -2.32 19.71 -18.25
CA THR A 19 -2.11 20.37 -19.55
C THR A 19 -1.77 21.84 -19.39
N TYR A 20 -2.34 22.50 -18.37
CA TYR A 20 -2.03 23.88 -18.03
C TYR A 20 -0.64 24.01 -17.39
N LEU A 21 -0.28 23.10 -16.47
CA LEU A 21 1.06 23.06 -15.86
C LEU A 21 2.18 22.75 -16.86
N GLY A 22 1.92 21.94 -17.89
CA GLY A 22 2.85 21.68 -19.00
C GLY A 22 3.35 22.93 -19.71
N ARG A 23 2.65 24.07 -19.55
CA ARG A 23 3.09 25.36 -20.10
C ARG A 23 4.07 26.11 -19.20
N TYR A 24 4.17 25.76 -17.92
CA TYR A 24 4.92 26.54 -16.91
C TYR A 24 5.92 25.72 -16.10
N LEU A 25 5.82 24.39 -16.12
CA LEU A 25 6.74 23.48 -15.44
C LEU A 25 7.46 22.58 -16.45
N PRO A 26 8.72 22.19 -16.15
CA PRO A 26 9.44 21.18 -16.91
C PRO A 26 8.60 19.90 -17.09
N GLU A 27 8.62 19.36 -18.29
CA GLU A 27 7.85 18.17 -18.69
C GLU A 27 8.07 16.97 -17.75
N VAL A 28 9.30 16.81 -17.23
CA VAL A 28 9.64 15.79 -16.24
C VAL A 28 8.84 15.90 -14.94
N LEU A 29 8.55 17.13 -14.49
CA LEU A 29 7.75 17.36 -13.29
C LEU A 29 6.27 17.10 -13.57
N VAL A 30 5.79 17.52 -14.74
CA VAL A 30 4.39 17.26 -15.15
C VAL A 30 4.13 15.77 -15.34
N LEU A 31 5.09 15.02 -15.88
CA LEU A 31 5.01 13.57 -16.02
C LEU A 31 5.03 12.86 -14.66
N LYS A 32 5.90 13.27 -13.72
CA LYS A 32 5.86 12.73 -12.35
C LYS A 32 4.48 12.92 -11.73
N VAL A 33 3.90 14.10 -11.90
CA VAL A 33 2.61 14.52 -11.32
C VAL A 33 1.44 13.78 -11.94
N ALA A 34 1.40 13.70 -13.27
CA ALA A 34 0.43 12.87 -13.98
C ALA A 34 0.56 11.40 -13.54
N ALA A 35 1.81 10.94 -13.33
CA ALA A 35 2.12 9.64 -12.79
C ALA A 35 1.89 9.50 -11.28
N TYR A 36 1.28 10.46 -10.57
CA TYR A 36 0.68 10.28 -9.24
C TYR A 36 -0.85 10.40 -9.26
N LEU A 37 -1.41 11.07 -10.27
CA LEU A 37 -2.82 11.46 -10.33
C LEU A 37 -3.67 10.59 -11.27
N VAL A 38 -3.09 10.14 -12.37
CA VAL A 38 -3.81 9.37 -13.41
C VAL A 38 -3.63 7.88 -13.15
N ALA A 39 -4.71 7.10 -13.18
CA ALA A 39 -4.63 5.64 -13.11
C ALA A 39 -3.62 5.11 -14.17
N PRO A 40 -2.82 4.07 -13.85
CA PRO A 40 -1.82 3.57 -14.79
C PRO A 40 -2.49 3.19 -16.13
N PRO A 41 -1.83 3.47 -17.28
CA PRO A 41 -2.39 3.24 -18.61
C PRO A 41 -2.64 1.76 -18.93
N VAL A 42 -2.07 0.87 -18.13
CA VAL A 42 -2.23 -0.58 -18.17
C VAL A 42 -2.68 -1.03 -16.77
N SER A 43 -3.54 -2.05 -16.70
CA SER A 43 -3.95 -2.62 -15.42
C SER A 43 -2.72 -3.05 -14.62
N LEU A 44 -2.67 -2.71 -13.34
CA LEU A 44 -1.54 -3.09 -12.48
C LEU A 44 -1.34 -4.61 -12.45
N ALA A 45 -2.43 -5.39 -12.54
CA ALA A 45 -2.38 -6.84 -12.66
C ALA A 45 -1.70 -7.30 -13.96
N ASP A 46 -1.96 -6.62 -15.07
CA ASP A 46 -1.31 -6.90 -16.36
C ASP A 46 0.18 -6.51 -16.33
N ALA A 47 0.53 -5.39 -15.69
CA ALA A 47 1.92 -4.95 -15.54
C ALA A 47 2.76 -5.91 -14.67
N LEU A 48 2.12 -6.61 -13.73
CA LEU A 48 2.76 -7.60 -12.87
C LEU A 48 2.69 -9.03 -13.45
N ARG A 49 2.11 -9.20 -14.65
CA ARG A 49 2.03 -10.50 -15.33
C ARG A 49 3.45 -11.00 -15.65
N GLY A 50 3.91 -11.99 -14.88
CA GLY A 50 5.27 -12.55 -14.95
C GLY A 50 6.19 -12.15 -13.78
N SER A 51 5.75 -11.22 -12.92
CA SER A 51 6.45 -10.82 -11.69
C SER A 51 5.48 -10.74 -10.51
N VAL A 52 4.58 -11.72 -10.42
CA VAL A 52 3.45 -11.73 -9.47
C VAL A 52 3.89 -11.61 -8.01
N HIS A 53 5.07 -12.13 -7.67
CA HIS A 53 5.66 -11.98 -6.32
C HIS A 53 5.88 -10.52 -5.89
N LEU A 54 6.04 -9.59 -6.84
CA LEU A 54 6.18 -8.16 -6.54
C LEU A 54 4.87 -7.56 -6.00
N ALA A 55 3.72 -8.17 -6.30
CA ALA A 55 2.43 -7.75 -5.74
C ALA A 55 2.44 -7.80 -4.20
N GLY A 56 3.17 -8.77 -3.63
CA GLY A 56 3.31 -8.92 -2.18
C GLY A 56 4.14 -7.82 -1.51
N TYR A 57 4.87 -6.99 -2.25
CA TYR A 57 5.62 -5.85 -1.70
C TYR A 57 4.91 -4.51 -1.89
N LEU A 58 3.81 -4.47 -2.66
CA LEU A 58 3.05 -3.24 -2.90
C LEU A 58 2.65 -2.53 -1.60
N PRO A 59 2.10 -3.21 -0.56
CA PRO A 59 1.69 -2.52 0.67
C PRO A 59 2.84 -1.78 1.36
N ALA A 60 4.02 -2.40 1.42
CA ALA A 60 5.22 -1.78 1.99
C ALA A 60 5.68 -0.58 1.16
N ALA A 61 5.63 -0.68 -0.17
CA ALA A 61 5.98 0.44 -1.05
C ALA A 61 4.95 1.60 -0.98
N LEU A 62 3.68 1.29 -0.75
CA LEU A 62 2.61 2.29 -0.58
C LEU A 62 2.69 2.99 0.76
N TRP A 63 3.14 2.31 1.82
CA TRP A 63 3.03 2.79 3.19
C TRP A 63 3.58 4.22 3.42
N PRO A 64 4.80 4.57 2.98
CA PRO A 64 5.35 5.92 3.17
C PRO A 64 4.56 7.00 2.42
N HIS A 65 3.82 6.61 1.37
CA HIS A 65 3.10 7.51 0.47
C HIS A 65 1.58 7.40 0.58
N ARG A 66 1.06 6.68 1.58
CA ARG A 66 -0.37 6.34 1.68
C ARG A 66 -1.32 7.54 1.79
N ASN A 67 -0.84 8.65 2.36
CA ASN A 67 -1.61 9.90 2.48
C ASN A 67 -1.52 10.78 1.24
N ALA A 68 -0.63 10.42 0.33
CA ALA A 68 -0.15 11.21 -0.79
C ALA A 68 -0.69 10.69 -2.13
N LEU A 69 -1.04 9.40 -2.19
CA LEU A 69 -1.56 8.75 -3.38
C LEU A 69 -3.03 9.07 -3.62
N SER A 70 -3.41 9.13 -4.89
CA SER A 70 -4.82 9.24 -5.25
C SER A 70 -5.60 7.99 -4.80
N PRO A 71 -6.86 8.13 -4.35
CA PRO A 71 -7.67 6.99 -3.88
C PRO A 71 -7.78 5.86 -4.90
N ALA A 72 -7.88 6.20 -6.19
CA ALA A 72 -7.99 5.21 -7.27
C ALA A 72 -6.73 4.33 -7.38
N ARG A 73 -5.54 4.91 -7.25
CA ARG A 73 -4.27 4.18 -7.31
C ARG A 73 -4.03 3.35 -6.06
N ALA A 74 -4.28 3.94 -4.90
CA ALA A 74 -4.24 3.21 -3.63
C ALA A 74 -5.17 1.99 -3.71
N ALA A 75 -6.41 2.16 -4.20
CA ALA A 75 -7.35 1.07 -4.38
C ALA A 75 -6.86 -0.01 -5.36
N SER A 76 -6.31 0.36 -6.53
CA SER A 76 -5.76 -0.62 -7.47
C SER A 76 -4.59 -1.42 -6.88
N CYS A 77 -3.66 -0.77 -6.18
CA CYS A 77 -2.54 -1.46 -5.56
C CYS A 77 -2.97 -2.35 -4.40
N ILE A 78 -3.92 -1.88 -3.57
CA ILE A 78 -4.51 -2.67 -2.49
C ILE A 78 -5.24 -3.89 -3.05
N ALA A 79 -6.03 -3.74 -4.13
CA ALA A 79 -6.76 -4.85 -4.74
C ALA A 79 -5.83 -5.97 -5.21
N VAL A 80 -4.77 -5.62 -5.96
CA VAL A 80 -3.78 -6.60 -6.43
C VAL A 80 -3.01 -7.23 -5.27
N ALA A 81 -2.65 -6.45 -4.24
CA ALA A 81 -2.00 -6.98 -3.06
C ALA A 81 -2.90 -7.95 -2.28
N ILE A 82 -4.21 -7.67 -2.17
CA ILE A 82 -5.19 -8.58 -1.56
C ILE A 82 -5.31 -9.87 -2.39
N GLU A 83 -5.41 -9.76 -3.72
CA GLU A 83 -5.51 -10.93 -4.58
C GLU A 83 -4.30 -11.85 -4.43
N TYR A 84 -3.10 -11.30 -4.24
CA TYR A 84 -1.88 -12.07 -4.05
C TYR A 84 -1.69 -12.57 -2.60
N LEU A 85 -1.61 -11.65 -1.63
CA LEU A 85 -1.28 -11.97 -0.25
C LEU A 85 -2.41 -12.70 0.48
N CYS A 86 -3.66 -12.52 0.06
CA CYS A 86 -4.82 -13.21 0.61
C CYS A 86 -5.27 -14.42 -0.23
N HIS A 87 -4.42 -14.90 -1.16
CA HIS A 87 -4.71 -16.08 -1.94
C HIS A 87 -4.46 -17.35 -1.10
N PRO A 88 -5.42 -18.30 -1.05
CA PRO A 88 -5.30 -19.51 -0.24
C PRO A 88 -4.07 -20.36 -0.58
N GLU A 89 -3.68 -20.42 -1.85
CA GLU A 89 -2.49 -21.17 -2.29
C GLU A 89 -1.17 -20.43 -2.01
N VAL A 90 -1.21 -19.12 -1.79
CA VAL A 90 -0.02 -18.31 -1.46
C VAL A 90 0.24 -18.33 0.05
N HIS A 91 -0.80 -18.54 0.87
CA HIS A 91 -0.72 -18.59 2.33
C HIS A 91 0.22 -19.67 2.90
N THR A 92 0.42 -20.77 2.17
CA THR A 92 1.38 -21.83 2.55
C THR A 92 2.83 -21.45 2.28
N HIS A 93 3.07 -20.40 1.49
CA HIS A 93 4.39 -19.99 1.00
C HIS A 93 4.63 -18.48 1.12
N ILE A 94 3.94 -17.78 2.03
CA ILE A 94 4.32 -16.42 2.38
C ILE A 94 5.75 -16.51 2.95
N SER A 95 6.73 -16.11 2.14
CA SER A 95 8.10 -15.99 2.59
C SER A 95 8.15 -14.97 3.73
N THR A 96 9.09 -15.13 4.66
CA THR A 96 9.22 -14.23 5.82
C THR A 96 9.25 -12.75 5.40
N GLY A 97 9.83 -12.43 4.24
CA GLY A 97 9.87 -11.09 3.68
C GLY A 97 8.52 -10.47 3.28
N HIS A 98 7.44 -11.24 3.15
CA HIS A 98 6.10 -10.74 2.84
C HIS A 98 5.23 -10.50 4.08
N LEU A 99 5.62 -11.01 5.26
CA LEU A 99 4.87 -10.78 6.50
C LEU A 99 4.70 -9.28 6.84
N PRO A 100 5.75 -8.43 6.74
CA PRO A 100 5.60 -7.00 7.01
C PRO A 100 4.61 -6.34 6.06
N SER A 101 4.64 -6.71 4.77
CA SER A 101 3.71 -6.21 3.76
C SER A 101 2.27 -6.64 4.01
N LEU A 102 2.04 -7.86 4.50
CA LEU A 102 0.70 -8.32 4.88
C LEU A 102 0.13 -7.48 6.02
N VAL A 103 0.95 -7.11 7.01
CA VAL A 103 0.51 -6.23 8.10
C VAL A 103 0.25 -4.82 7.60
N TYR A 104 1.11 -4.25 6.74
CA TYR A 104 0.81 -2.97 6.10
C TYR A 104 -0.50 -3.00 5.31
N LEU A 105 -0.80 -4.10 4.61
CA LEU A 105 -2.06 -4.24 3.88
C LEU A 105 -3.26 -4.22 4.83
N ALA A 106 -3.16 -4.87 5.99
CA ALA A 106 -4.21 -4.83 7.00
C ALA A 106 -4.40 -3.40 7.51
N LEU A 107 -3.32 -2.70 7.84
CA LEU A 107 -3.35 -1.30 8.30
C LEU A 107 -3.91 -0.35 7.23
N LEU A 108 -3.59 -0.55 5.96
CA LEU A 108 -4.12 0.24 4.83
C LEU A 108 -5.61 0.00 4.58
N THR A 109 -6.15 -1.14 5.00
CA THR A 109 -7.54 -1.53 4.75
C THR A 109 -8.46 -1.34 5.96
N VAL A 110 -7.94 -0.93 7.13
CA VAL A 110 -8.74 -0.69 8.34
C VAL A 110 -9.92 0.24 8.05
N GLY A 111 -11.12 -0.17 8.49
CA GLY A 111 -12.35 0.57 8.25
C GLY A 111 -12.97 0.36 6.86
N THR A 112 -12.39 -0.49 6.01
CA THR A 112 -12.97 -0.89 4.72
C THR A 112 -13.50 -2.32 4.75
N PRO A 113 -14.42 -2.71 3.84
CA PRO A 113 -14.89 -4.10 3.75
C PRO A 113 -13.79 -5.12 3.45
N ALA A 114 -12.68 -4.67 2.84
CA ALA A 114 -11.53 -5.52 2.53
C ALA A 114 -10.77 -5.98 3.79
N PHE A 115 -10.88 -5.23 4.90
CA PHE A 115 -10.13 -5.50 6.13
C PHE A 115 -10.34 -6.92 6.65
N ALA A 116 -11.60 -7.40 6.69
CA ALA A 116 -11.91 -8.72 7.26
C ALA A 116 -11.16 -9.87 6.55
N LYS A 117 -11.00 -9.77 5.23
CA LYS A 117 -10.25 -10.75 4.45
C LYS A 117 -8.76 -10.71 4.78
N VAL A 118 -8.18 -9.52 4.87
CA VAL A 118 -6.75 -9.34 5.18
C VAL A 118 -6.45 -9.70 6.63
N ASP A 119 -7.31 -9.33 7.57
CA ASP A 119 -7.20 -9.68 8.98
C ASP A 119 -7.17 -11.19 9.17
N THR A 120 -8.05 -11.92 8.49
CA THR A 120 -8.03 -13.39 8.52
C THR A 120 -6.67 -13.95 8.09
N ALA A 121 -6.07 -13.38 7.04
CA ALA A 121 -4.74 -13.78 6.59
C ALA A 121 -3.65 -13.43 7.61
N VAL A 122 -3.67 -12.24 8.20
CA VAL A 122 -2.72 -11.84 9.26
C VAL A 122 -2.83 -12.78 10.46
N GLN A 123 -4.04 -13.06 10.96
CA GLN A 123 -4.25 -13.91 12.13
C GLN A 123 -3.78 -15.35 11.90
N GLN A 124 -3.90 -15.87 10.68
CA GLN A 124 -3.31 -17.17 10.32
C GLN A 124 -1.79 -17.15 10.43
N GLN A 125 -1.14 -16.08 9.96
CA GLN A 125 0.31 -15.92 9.98
C GLN A 125 0.87 -15.55 11.36
N ARG A 126 0.08 -14.87 12.20
CA ARG A 126 0.46 -14.48 13.57
C ARG A 126 0.77 -15.66 14.48
N ARG A 127 0.32 -16.87 14.11
CA ARG A 127 0.65 -18.13 14.81
C ARG A 127 2.10 -18.55 14.65
N TYR A 128 2.83 -18.03 13.66
CA TYR A 128 4.24 -18.34 13.47
C TYR A 128 5.13 -17.55 14.43
N THR A 129 6.15 -18.21 14.98
CA THR A 129 7.05 -17.62 15.98
C THR A 129 7.86 -16.42 15.45
N ALA A 130 8.11 -16.36 14.14
CA ALA A 130 8.84 -15.27 13.51
C ALA A 130 8.00 -14.00 13.26
N PHE A 131 6.68 -14.06 13.45
CA PHE A 131 5.78 -12.96 13.08
C PHE A 131 6.14 -11.64 13.80
N GLU A 132 6.31 -11.69 15.12
CA GLU A 132 6.65 -10.52 15.94
C GLU A 132 7.99 -9.92 15.53
N SER A 133 9.03 -10.76 15.33
CA SER A 133 10.36 -10.29 14.95
C SER A 133 10.42 -9.68 13.55
N GLU A 134 9.70 -10.26 12.58
CA GLU A 134 9.66 -9.74 11.21
C GLU A 134 8.88 -8.42 11.14
N CYS A 135 7.87 -8.26 12.00
CA CYS A 135 7.03 -7.06 12.03
C CYS A 135 7.60 -5.95 12.94
N ALA A 136 8.56 -6.23 13.80
CA ALA A 136 9.07 -5.28 14.80
C ALA A 136 9.60 -3.95 14.21
N ALA A 137 10.06 -3.97 12.95
CA ALA A 137 10.63 -2.80 12.27
C ALA A 137 9.61 -1.99 11.44
N LEU A 138 8.32 -2.32 11.51
CA LEU A 138 7.28 -1.58 10.78
C LEU A 138 7.18 -0.13 11.28
N ASP A 139 6.98 0.81 10.36
CA ASP A 139 6.82 2.22 10.69
C ASP A 139 5.44 2.45 11.32
N THR A 140 5.45 2.68 12.63
CA THR A 140 4.26 2.95 13.45
C THR A 140 4.11 4.42 13.84
N ALA A 141 5.06 5.29 13.44
CA ALA A 141 5.12 6.68 13.91
C ALA A 141 3.91 7.52 13.46
N SER A 142 3.23 7.09 12.41
CA SER A 142 2.16 7.84 11.75
C SER A 142 0.83 7.05 11.66
N LEU A 143 0.61 6.11 12.58
CA LEU A 143 -0.66 5.37 12.65
C LEU A 143 -1.81 6.28 13.07
N SER A 144 -2.94 6.16 12.38
CA SER A 144 -4.22 6.67 12.90
C SER A 144 -4.66 5.87 14.13
N THR A 145 -5.62 6.39 14.89
CA THR A 145 -6.16 5.72 16.09
C THR A 145 -6.65 4.30 15.80
N MET A 146 -7.41 4.09 14.71
CA MET A 146 -7.89 2.74 14.37
C MET A 146 -6.75 1.80 13.96
N GLN A 147 -5.75 2.31 13.24
CA GLN A 147 -4.59 1.52 12.85
C GLN A 147 -3.72 1.14 14.06
N ALA A 148 -3.57 2.04 15.03
CA ALA A 148 -2.86 1.75 16.27
C ALA A 148 -3.54 0.63 17.07
N LEU A 149 -4.88 0.65 17.17
CA LEU A 149 -5.62 -0.43 17.84
C LEU A 149 -5.44 -1.79 17.16
N VAL A 150 -5.48 -1.82 15.82
CA VAL A 150 -5.25 -3.05 15.05
C VAL A 150 -3.80 -3.52 15.20
N TRP A 151 -2.85 -2.59 15.16
CA TRP A 151 -1.43 -2.88 15.39
C TRP A 151 -1.18 -3.51 16.76
N ASP A 152 -1.72 -2.90 17.81
CA ASP A 152 -1.58 -3.40 19.19
C ASP A 152 -2.19 -4.79 19.34
N GLU A 153 -3.32 -5.05 18.67
CA GLU A 153 -3.94 -6.37 18.65
C GLU A 153 -3.03 -7.41 17.98
N TYR A 154 -2.39 -7.08 16.86
CA TYR A 154 -1.46 -8.01 16.18
C TYR A 154 -0.18 -8.27 16.98
N MET A 155 0.34 -7.26 17.66
CA MET A 155 1.58 -7.39 18.45
C MET A 155 1.35 -8.02 19.83
N ARG A 156 0.10 -8.07 20.32
CA ARG A 156 -0.21 -8.84 21.53
C ARG A 156 0.12 -10.32 21.29
N ARG A 157 0.55 -11.06 22.30
CA ARG A 157 0.69 -12.53 22.14
C ARG A 157 -0.69 -13.16 21.95
N PRO A 158 -0.87 -14.10 21.01
CA PRO A 158 -2.10 -14.85 20.90
C PRO A 158 -2.32 -15.62 22.22
N THR A 159 -3.45 -15.36 22.87
CA THR A 159 -3.92 -16.07 24.07
C THR A 159 -4.48 -17.44 23.72
#